data_AF-A0A957BU87-F1
#
_entry.id   AF-A0A957BU87-F1
#
_cell.length_a   1.000
_cell.length_b   1.000
_cell.length_c   1.000
_cell.angle_alpha   90.00
_cell.angle_beta   90.00
_cell.angle_gamma   90.00
#
_symmetry.space_group_name_H-M   'P 1'
#
loop_
_entity.id
_entity.type
_entity.pdbx_description
1 polymer ?
#
loop_
_entity_poly.entity_id
_entity_poly.type
_entity_poly.pdbx_seq_one_letter_code
_entity_poly.pdbx_strand_id
1 'polypeptide(L)'
;MNTRQRDSLRELFLGTAAFYERFGYVPQLADSVTNFREETRELIEAAEINSDVAHIAEEAADVFVTAMGVCMSCGVDIDLLIDQVYAVIDKNNAKTHETHIYTDGKIRRRSSLK
;
A
#
# COMPACT_ATOMS: atom_id res chain seq x y z
N MET A 1 17.50 17.01 -19.13
CA MET A 1 16.87 16.74 -17.82
C MET A 1 17.06 15.27 -17.52
N ASN A 2 17.86 14.95 -16.51
CA ASN A 2 18.22 13.57 -16.17
C ASN A 2 17.65 13.24 -14.79
N THR A 3 16.33 13.23 -14.69
CA THR A 3 15.64 12.66 -13.54
C THR A 3 15.61 11.16 -13.77
N ARG A 4 16.49 10.41 -13.09
CA ARG A 4 16.15 9.03 -12.74
C ARG A 4 14.81 9.13 -12.02
N GLN A 5 13.73 8.80 -12.71
CA GLN A 5 12.42 8.59 -12.12
C GLN A 5 12.61 7.42 -11.17
N ARG A 6 12.95 7.72 -9.91
CA ARG A 6 13.12 6.71 -8.86
C ARG A 6 11.74 6.13 -8.63
N ASP A 7 11.56 4.89 -9.05
CA ASP A 7 10.35 4.13 -8.78
C ASP A 7 10.37 3.79 -7.28
N SER A 8 9.76 4.66 -6.47
CA SER A 8 9.81 4.57 -5.01
C SER A 8 9.18 3.28 -4.50
N LEU A 9 8.18 2.74 -5.20
CA LEU A 9 7.56 1.46 -4.86
C LEU A 9 8.56 0.31 -5.07
N ARG A 10 9.26 0.31 -6.20
CA ARG A 10 10.32 -0.67 -6.47
C ARG A 10 11.47 -0.55 -5.49
N GLU A 11 11.94 0.66 -5.20
CA GLU A 11 13.02 0.91 -4.24
C GLU A 11 12.63 0.42 -2.84
N LEU A 12 11.39 0.68 -2.40
CA LEU A 12 10.88 0.22 -1.12
C LEU A 12 10.81 -1.31 -1.06
N PHE A 13 10.25 -1.96 -2.08
CA PHE A 13 10.15 -3.42 -2.13
C PHE A 13 11.52 -4.10 -2.11
N LEU A 14 12.45 -3.65 -2.96
CA LEU A 14 13.80 -4.20 -3.01
C LEU A 14 14.56 -3.92 -1.70
N GLY A 15 14.35 -2.75 -1.09
CA GLY A 15 14.89 -2.40 0.22
C GLY A 15 14.42 -3.33 1.33
N THR A 16 13.13 -3.65 1.36
CA THR A 16 12.53 -4.60 2.31
C THR A 16 13.03 -6.02 2.10
N ALA A 17 13.11 -6.49 0.85
CA ALA A 17 13.67 -7.81 0.54
C ALA A 17 15.14 -7.93 0.99
N ALA A 18 15.95 -6.90 0.69
CA ALA A 18 17.34 -6.84 1.12
C ALA A 18 17.47 -6.74 2.65
N PHE A 19 16.52 -6.10 3.34
CA PHE A 19 16.47 -6.11 4.81
C PHE A 19 16.27 -7.53 5.34
N TYR A 20 15.27 -8.27 4.86
CA TYR A 20 15.06 -9.65 5.28
C TYR A 20 16.27 -10.55 5.01
N GLU A 21 16.90 -10.40 3.83
CA GLU A 21 18.12 -11.12 3.48
C GLU A 21 19.27 -10.87 4.48
N ARG A 22 19.51 -9.60 4.87
CA ARG A 22 20.56 -9.26 5.84
C ARG A 22 20.40 -9.97 7.18
N PHE A 23 19.17 -10.29 7.58
CA PHE A 23 18.87 -10.99 8.82
C PHE A 23 18.65 -12.50 8.63
N GLY A 24 18.84 -13.03 7.40
CA GLY A 24 18.57 -14.44 7.10
C GLY A 24 17.11 -14.82 7.33
N TYR A 25 16.19 -13.84 7.28
CA TYR A 25 14.78 -14.04 7.54
C TYR A 25 14.05 -14.35 6.23
N VAL A 26 13.20 -15.38 6.26
CA VAL A 26 12.27 -15.68 5.17
C VAL A 26 10.86 -15.33 5.65
N PRO A 27 10.20 -14.32 5.06
CA PRO A 27 8.91 -13.85 5.53
C PRO A 27 7.87 -14.97 5.54
N GLN A 28 7.30 -15.22 6.72
CA GLN A 28 6.19 -16.15 6.90
C GLN A 28 4.88 -15.37 6.85
N LEU A 29 3.85 -15.96 6.26
CA LEU A 29 2.55 -15.28 6.09
C LEU A 29 1.93 -14.87 7.42
N ALA A 30 1.99 -15.73 8.44
CA ALA A 30 1.41 -15.46 9.76
C ALA A 30 2.06 -14.24 10.43
N ASP A 31 3.39 -14.17 10.41
CA ASP A 31 4.14 -13.05 10.98
C ASP A 31 3.90 -11.77 10.18
N SER A 32 3.94 -11.87 8.85
CA SER A 32 3.75 -10.73 7.95
C SER A 32 2.35 -10.10 8.10
N VAL A 33 1.31 -10.93 8.26
CA VAL A 33 -0.05 -10.47 8.55
C VAL A 33 -0.16 -9.85 9.93
N THR A 34 0.60 -10.34 10.92
CA THR A 34 0.63 -9.77 12.26
C THR A 34 1.24 -8.37 12.23
N ASN A 35 2.40 -8.22 11.60
CA ASN A 35 3.05 -6.91 11.45
C ASN A 35 2.18 -5.94 10.65
N PHE A 36 1.56 -6.39 9.54
CA PHE A 36 0.66 -5.54 8.77
C PHE A 36 -0.54 -5.01 9.59
N ARG A 37 -1.08 -5.83 10.49
CA ARG A 37 -2.15 -5.41 11.40
C ARG A 37 -1.67 -4.41 12.44
N GLU A 38 -0.45 -4.58 12.94
CA GLU A 38 0.18 -3.66 13.88
C GLU A 38 0.36 -2.27 13.27
N GLU A 39 1.02 -2.16 12.12
CA GLU A 39 1.23 -0.85 11.46
C GLU A 39 -0.10 -0.21 11.03
N THR A 40 -1.07 -1.03 10.60
CA THR A 40 -2.41 -0.50 10.27
C THR A 40 -3.09 0.10 11.50
N ARG A 41 -2.93 -0.53 12.66
CA ARG A 41 -3.46 0.00 13.93
C ARG A 41 -2.75 1.30 14.29
N GLU A 42 -1.44 1.37 14.14
CA GLU A 42 -0.64 2.56 14.50
C GLU A 42 -0.97 3.75 13.59
N LEU A 43 -1.13 3.54 12.28
CA LEU A 43 -1.65 4.56 11.38
C LEU A 43 -3.04 5.07 11.78
N ILE A 44 -3.95 4.17 12.18
CA ILE A 44 -5.29 4.56 12.65
C ILE A 44 -5.19 5.40 13.92
N GLU A 45 -4.41 4.95 14.90
CA GLU A 45 -4.20 5.65 16.17
C GLU A 45 -3.61 7.05 15.92
N ALA A 46 -2.57 7.16 15.10
CA ALA A 46 -1.94 8.43 14.72
C ALA A 46 -2.94 9.40 14.08
N ALA A 47 -3.84 8.91 13.24
CA ALA A 47 -4.89 9.71 12.61
C ALA A 47 -5.99 10.13 13.60
N GLU A 48 -6.41 9.25 14.51
CA GLU A 48 -7.49 9.52 15.47
C GLU A 48 -7.08 10.53 16.56
N ILE A 49 -5.84 10.49 17.02
CA ILE A 49 -5.33 11.42 18.03
C ILE A 49 -4.95 12.79 17.45
N ASN A 50 -5.13 13.00 16.14
CA ASN A 50 -4.68 14.18 15.40
C ASN A 50 -3.20 14.49 15.66
N SER A 51 -2.35 13.46 15.53
CA SER A 51 -0.90 13.66 15.49
C SER A 51 -0.50 14.54 14.30
N ASP A 52 0.76 15.00 14.28
CA ASP A 52 1.20 15.83 13.17
C ASP A 52 1.28 15.03 11.85
N VAL A 53 1.16 15.75 10.73
CA VAL A 53 1.09 15.15 9.40
C VAL A 53 2.36 14.40 8.99
N ALA A 54 3.51 14.68 9.62
CA ALA A 54 4.74 13.95 9.34
C ALA A 54 4.71 12.57 10.00
N HIS A 55 4.24 12.49 11.25
CA HIS A 55 4.04 11.21 11.93
C HIS A 55 3.01 10.33 11.20
N ILE A 56 1.87 10.88 10.79
CA ILE A 56 0.89 10.12 9.99
C ILE A 56 1.49 9.60 8.68
N ALA A 57 2.38 10.38 8.04
CA ALA A 57 3.05 9.97 6.81
C ALA A 57 4.09 8.86 7.03
N GLU A 58 4.76 8.87 8.19
CA GLU A 58 5.67 7.80 8.63
C GLU A 58 4.90 6.48 8.82
N GLU A 59 3.85 6.49 9.63
CA GLU A 59 3.01 5.30 9.85
C GLU A 59 2.41 4.75 8.55
N ALA A 60 2.03 5.63 7.62
CA ALA A 60 1.55 5.21 6.30
C ALA A 60 2.64 4.53 5.47
N ALA A 61 3.90 4.96 5.59
CA ALA A 61 5.02 4.31 4.92
C ALA A 61 5.30 2.92 5.51
N ASP A 62 5.17 2.76 6.83
CA ASP A 62 5.35 1.47 7.50
C ASP A 62 4.24 0.47 7.14
N VAL A 63 3.00 0.94 6.99
CA VAL A 63 1.92 0.15 6.39
C VAL A 63 2.28 -0.32 4.97
N PHE A 64 2.93 0.51 4.15
CA PHE A 64 3.38 0.08 2.82
C PHE A 64 4.46 -1.00 2.91
N VAL A 65 5.43 -0.86 3.82
CA VAL A 65 6.50 -1.85 4.05
C VAL A 65 5.91 -3.19 4.48
N THR A 66 4.98 -3.20 5.43
CA THR A 66 4.40 -4.45 5.94
C THR A 66 3.42 -5.09 4.96
N ALA A 67 2.72 -4.30 4.15
CA ALA A 67 1.95 -4.82 3.02
C ALA A 67 2.86 -5.53 1.99
N MET A 68 4.07 -5.01 1.74
CA MET A 68 5.06 -5.68 0.89
C MET A 68 5.55 -6.98 1.52
N GLY A 69 5.76 -7.02 2.84
CA GLY A 69 6.08 -8.25 3.56
C GLY A 69 5.01 -9.34 3.34
N VAL A 70 3.72 -8.98 3.42
CA VAL A 70 2.61 -9.89 3.09
C VAL A 70 2.70 -10.35 1.63
N CYS A 71 2.91 -9.44 0.68
CA CYS A 71 3.05 -9.77 -0.74
C CYS A 71 4.18 -10.78 -0.98
N MET A 72 5.38 -10.51 -0.43
CA MET A 72 6.55 -11.39 -0.53
C MET A 72 6.28 -12.76 0.08
N SER A 73 5.62 -12.82 1.24
CA SER A 73 5.25 -14.09 1.90
C SER A 73 4.28 -14.95 1.08
N CYS A 74 3.52 -14.32 0.17
CA CYS A 74 2.62 -14.97 -0.78
C CYS A 74 3.27 -15.26 -2.14
N GLY A 75 4.55 -14.94 -2.33
CA GLY A 75 5.26 -15.11 -3.60
C GLY A 75 4.90 -14.08 -4.67
N VAL A 76 4.35 -12.93 -4.29
CA VAL A 76 4.11 -11.81 -5.22
C VAL A 76 5.45 -11.10 -5.46
N ASP A 77 5.86 -11.02 -6.72
CA ASP A 77 7.03 -10.24 -7.13
C ASP A 77 6.69 -8.76 -7.36
N ILE A 78 7.73 -7.94 -7.47
CA ILE A 78 7.61 -6.49 -7.63
C ILE A 78 7.00 -6.08 -8.97
N ASP A 79 7.23 -6.84 -10.03
CA ASP A 79 6.73 -6.48 -11.35
C ASP A 79 5.20 -6.67 -11.39
N LEU A 80 4.71 -7.78 -10.85
CA LEU A 80 3.27 -8.02 -10.67
C LEU A 80 2.61 -6.97 -9.77
N LEU A 81 3.27 -6.57 -8.68
CA LEU A 81 2.74 -5.53 -7.79
C LEU A 81 2.62 -4.18 -8.52
N ILE A 82 3.65 -3.78 -9.27
CA ILE A 82 3.66 -2.54 -10.05
C ILE A 82 2.55 -2.55 -11.11
N ASP A 83 2.38 -3.66 -11.83
CA ASP A 83 1.32 -3.81 -12.82
C ASP A 83 -0.07 -3.61 -12.20
N GLN A 84 -0.31 -4.17 -11.01
CA GLN A 84 -1.58 -3.98 -10.30
C GLN A 84 -1.77 -2.55 -9.81
N VAL A 85 -0.71 -1.86 -9.41
CA VAL A 85 -0.78 -0.43 -9.05
C VAL A 85 -1.22 0.41 -10.26
N TYR A 86 -0.62 0.20 -11.43
CA TYR A 86 -1.04 0.89 -12.65
C TYR A 86 -2.49 0.54 -13.05
N ALA A 87 -2.88 -0.73 -12.95
CA ALA A 87 -4.26 -1.14 -13.23
C ALA A 87 -5.28 -0.44 -12.29
N VAL A 88 -4.93 -0.23 -11.02
CA VAL A 88 -5.76 0.53 -10.07
C VAL A 88 -5.82 2.01 -10.43
N ILE A 89 -4.69 2.61 -10.81
CA ILE A 89 -4.62 4.00 -11.27
C ILE A 89 -5.56 4.21 -12.46
N ASP A 90 -5.42 3.39 -13.50
CA ASP A 90 -6.25 3.48 -14.72
C ASP A 90 -7.73 3.29 -14.41
N LYS A 91 -8.05 2.29 -13.59
CA LYS A 91 -9.43 2.02 -13.14
C LYS A 91 -10.02 3.19 -12.37
N ASN A 92 -9.21 3.90 -11.57
CA ASN A 92 -9.66 5.07 -10.81
C ASN A 92 -9.80 6.31 -11.71
N ASN A 93 -8.87 6.53 -12.64
CA ASN A 93 -8.91 7.64 -13.60
C ASN A 93 -10.11 7.53 -14.56
N ALA A 94 -10.57 6.31 -14.86
CA ALA A 94 -11.77 6.08 -15.65
C ALA A 94 -13.09 6.41 -14.90
N LYS A 95 -13.05 6.70 -13.60
CA LYS A 95 -14.26 7.04 -12.82
C LYS A 95 -14.66 8.49 -13.07
N THR A 96 -15.90 8.68 -13.49
CA THR A 96 -16.49 10.00 -13.75
C THR A 96 -17.71 10.24 -12.87
N HIS A 97 -18.12 11.50 -12.69
CA HIS A 97 -19.37 11.83 -11.99
C HIS A 97 -20.63 11.26 -12.69
N GLU A 98 -20.56 11.02 -13.99
CA GLU A 98 -21.63 10.38 -14.76
C GLU A 98 -21.79 8.91 -14.40
N THR A 99 -20.69 8.20 -14.13
CA THR A 99 -20.69 6.76 -13.86
C THR A 99 -20.64 6.43 -12.36
N HIS A 100 -20.17 7.37 -11.53
CA HIS A 100 -19.94 7.19 -10.10
C HIS A 100 -20.53 8.33 -9.26
N ILE A 101 -20.83 8.02 -8.00
CA ILE A 101 -21.31 8.98 -6.98
C ILE A 101 -20.62 8.68 -5.64
N TYR A 102 -20.40 9.72 -4.84
CA TYR A 102 -19.97 9.57 -3.45
C TYR A 102 -21.20 9.30 -2.56
N THR A 103 -21.20 8.16 -1.87
CA THR A 103 -22.27 7.77 -0.95
C THR A 103 -21.73 6.73 0.05
N ASP A 104 -22.25 6.73 1.27
CA ASP A 104 -21.81 5.83 2.35
C ASP A 104 -20.28 5.81 2.57
N GLY A 105 -19.66 6.99 2.57
CA GLY A 105 -18.22 7.14 2.79
C GLY A 105 -17.33 6.71 1.61
N LYS A 106 -17.89 6.30 0.47
CA LYS A 106 -17.11 5.75 -0.67
C LYS A 106 -17.63 6.20 -2.04
N ILE A 107 -16.72 6.31 -3.01
CA ILE A 107 -17.08 6.48 -4.43
C ILE A 107 -17.54 5.13 -5.00
N ARG A 108 -18.81 5.04 -5.43
CA ARG A 108 -19.46 3.83 -5.94
C ARG A 108 -19.96 4.02 -7.37
N ARG A 109 -20.08 2.93 -8.13
CA ARG A 109 -20.75 2.94 -9.44
C ARG A 109 -22.24 3.17 -9.25
N ARG A 110 -22.85 4.06 -10.04
CA ARG A 110 -24.29 4.32 -9.96
C ARG A 110 -25.13 3.08 -10.28
N SER A 111 -24.63 2.21 -11.17
CA SER A 111 -25.33 0.98 -11.56
C SER A 111 -25.42 -0.07 -10.45
N SER A 112 -24.58 0.00 -9.41
CA SER A 112 -24.58 -0.96 -8.30
C SER A 112 -25.44 -0.54 -7.11
N LEU A 113 -26.12 0.61 -7.19
CA LEU A 113 -26.99 1.15 -6.14
C LEU A 113 -28.48 0.88 -6.41
N LYS A 114 -28.78 -0.02 -7.35
CA LYS A 114 -30.14 -0.44 -7.68
C LYS A 114 -30.62 -1.53 -6.75
#